data_AF-A0A920MU52-F1
#
_entry.id   AF-A0A920MU52-F1
#
_cell.length_a   1.000
_cell.length_b   1.000
_cell.length_c   1.000
_cell.angle_alpha   90.00
_cell.angle_beta   90.00
_cell.angle_gamma   90.00
#
_symmetry.space_group_name_H-M   'P 1'
#
loop_
_entity.id
_entity.type
_entity.pdbx_description
1 polymer ?
#
loop_
_entity_poly.entity_id
_entity_poly.type
_entity_poly.pdbx_seq_one_letter_code
_entity_poly.pdbx_strand_id
1 'polypeptide(L)'
;MDRRRKNSIQRTSGGHRIIKGADLAKFLTDSNNDPSITTHLSARNRFLGLVTKVKKDNVMAQIEIQAGGQRIVSLISSEAAEAMKLKPGVIAAAVIKSTNVVVELP
;
A
#
# COMPACT_ATOMS: atom_id res chain seq x y z
N MET A 1 -8.02 -28.95 -7.50
CA MET A 1 -6.61 -29.25 -7.15
C MET A 1 -5.79 -29.20 -8.44
N ASP A 2 -5.34 -28.01 -8.85
CA ASP A 2 -4.78 -27.76 -10.18
C ASP A 2 -3.36 -28.36 -10.32
N ARG A 3 -3.23 -29.33 -11.23
CA ARG A 3 -2.02 -30.13 -11.45
C ARG A 3 -0.92 -29.38 -12.22
N ARG A 4 -1.11 -28.11 -12.59
CA ARG A 4 -0.10 -27.29 -13.31
C ARG A 4 0.95 -26.57 -12.44
N ARG A 5 0.86 -26.64 -11.10
CA ARG A 5 1.75 -25.88 -10.18
C ARG A 5 3.09 -26.54 -9.82
N LYS A 6 3.39 -27.74 -10.32
CA LYS A 6 4.54 -28.55 -9.85
C LYS A 6 5.85 -28.34 -10.60
N ASN A 7 5.87 -27.61 -11.73
CA ASN A 7 7.00 -27.64 -12.68
C ASN A 7 8.08 -26.55 -12.51
N SER A 8 7.95 -25.59 -11.58
CA SER A 8 8.91 -24.48 -11.45
C SER A 8 9.79 -24.53 -10.20
N ILE A 9 9.58 -25.50 -9.31
CA ILE A 9 10.22 -25.55 -8.00
C ILE A 9 11.24 -26.69 -7.95
N GLN A 10 12.52 -26.37 -8.00
CA GLN A 10 13.61 -27.32 -7.79
C GLN A 10 14.07 -27.31 -6.33
N ARG A 11 14.51 -28.44 -5.80
CA ARG A 11 15.15 -28.51 -4.47
C ARG A 11 16.66 -28.57 -4.64
N THR A 12 17.39 -27.76 -3.89
CA THR A 12 18.84 -27.91 -3.75
C THR A 12 19.16 -29.09 -2.83
N SER A 13 20.40 -29.57 -2.91
CA SER A 13 20.94 -30.59 -1.99
C SER A 13 20.82 -30.19 -0.51
N GLY A 14 20.86 -28.89 -0.21
CA GLY A 14 20.65 -28.33 1.12
C GLY A 14 19.18 -28.07 1.48
N GLY A 15 18.21 -28.63 0.76
CA GLY A 15 16.77 -28.53 1.10
C GLY A 15 16.09 -27.20 0.75
N HIS A 16 16.80 -26.25 0.15
CA HIS A 16 16.23 -24.97 -0.27
C HIS A 16 15.43 -25.15 -1.56
N ARG A 17 14.38 -24.34 -1.75
CA ARG A 17 13.54 -24.37 -2.95
C ARG A 17 13.94 -23.24 -3.89
N ILE A 18 14.37 -23.58 -5.09
CA ILE A 18 14.64 -22.63 -6.18
C ILE A 18 13.39 -22.52 -7.04
N ILE A 19 12.97 -21.30 -7.32
CA ILE A 19 11.84 -20.97 -8.20
C ILE A 19 12.37 -20.06 -9.30
N LYS A 20 11.94 -20.26 -10.54
CA LYS A 20 12.27 -19.33 -11.63
C LYS A 20 11.69 -17.96 -11.33
N GLY A 21 12.47 -16.91 -11.60
CA GLY A 21 12.07 -15.52 -11.31
C GLY A 21 10.74 -15.12 -11.96
N ALA A 22 10.48 -15.53 -13.21
CA ALA A 22 9.22 -15.26 -13.90
C ALA A 22 8.00 -15.92 -13.23
N ASP A 23 8.16 -17.15 -12.73
CA ASP A 23 7.10 -17.87 -12.04
C ASP A 23 6.84 -17.28 -10.64
N LEU A 24 7.90 -16.81 -9.96
CA LEU A 24 7.79 -16.09 -8.70
C LEU A 24 7.09 -14.74 -8.89
N ALA A 25 7.47 -13.97 -9.93
CA ALA A 25 6.84 -12.69 -10.25
C ALA A 25 5.33 -12.86 -10.49
N LYS A 26 4.94 -13.86 -11.27
CA LYS A 26 3.53 -14.18 -11.54
C LYS A 26 2.76 -14.58 -10.27
N PHE A 27 3.38 -15.39 -9.40
CA PHE A 27 2.77 -15.75 -8.13
C PHE A 27 2.55 -14.55 -7.21
N LEU A 28 3.52 -13.62 -7.14
CA LEU A 28 3.43 -12.42 -6.31
C LEU A 28 2.38 -11.44 -6.84
N THR A 29 2.23 -11.29 -8.16
CA THR A 29 1.16 -10.47 -8.75
C THR A 29 -0.23 -11.06 -8.50
N ASP A 30 -0.35 -12.38 -8.47
CA ASP A 30 -1.63 -13.07 -8.24
C ASP A 30 -2.05 -13.11 -6.76
N SER A 31 -1.11 -12.93 -5.82
CA SER A 31 -1.32 -13.11 -4.37
C SER A 31 -1.69 -11.83 -3.60
N ASN A 32 -1.77 -10.66 -4.25
CA ASN A 32 -2.03 -9.36 -3.60
C ASN A 32 -3.47 -9.16 -3.08
N ASN A 33 -4.26 -10.24 -2.89
CA ASN A 33 -5.69 -10.15 -2.62
C ASN A 33 -6.12 -11.04 -1.45
N ASP A 34 -5.38 -11.02 -0.33
CA ASP A 34 -5.84 -11.58 0.94
C ASP A 34 -6.48 -10.50 1.82
N PRO A 35 -7.82 -10.43 1.91
CA PRO A 35 -8.54 -9.44 2.73
C PRO A 35 -8.37 -9.68 4.24
N SER A 36 -7.69 -10.74 4.67
CA SER A 36 -7.48 -11.08 6.09
C SER A 36 -6.19 -10.51 6.71
N ILE A 37 -5.39 -9.74 5.96
CA ILE A 37 -4.23 -9.03 6.53
C ILE A 37 -4.74 -7.88 7.42
N THR A 38 -4.90 -8.19 8.71
CA THR A 38 -4.91 -7.18 9.78
C THR A 38 -3.61 -6.39 9.66
N THR A 39 -3.70 -5.17 9.14
CA THR A 39 -2.53 -4.36 8.87
C THR A 39 -1.93 -3.90 10.19
N HIS A 40 -0.94 -4.64 10.70
CA HIS A 40 -0.12 -4.21 11.83
C HIS A 40 0.81 -3.08 11.36
N LEU A 41 0.33 -1.85 11.51
CA LEU A 41 1.09 -0.66 11.14
C LEU A 41 1.89 -0.17 12.35
N SER A 42 3.21 -0.06 12.22
CA SER A 42 4.07 0.52 13.28
C SER A 42 3.89 2.03 13.41
N ALA A 43 3.36 2.67 12.37
CA ALA A 43 3.05 4.09 12.36
C ALA A 43 1.88 4.39 13.31
N ARG A 44 2.21 5.00 14.45
CA ARG A 44 1.24 5.40 15.48
C ARG A 44 0.48 6.68 15.11
N ASN A 45 1.05 7.50 14.22
CA ASN A 45 0.45 8.73 13.76
C ASN A 45 -0.53 8.43 12.61
N ARG A 46 -1.78 8.16 12.99
CA ARG A 46 -2.88 7.83 12.07
C ARG A 46 -4.02 8.83 12.24
N PHE A 47 -4.26 9.61 11.19
CA PHE A 47 -5.26 10.67 11.18
C PHE A 47 -6.42 10.24 10.29
N LEU A 48 -7.50 9.75 10.92
CA LEU A 48 -8.73 9.39 10.22
C LEU A 48 -9.47 10.65 9.79
N GLY A 49 -9.89 10.72 8.53
CA GLY A 49 -10.57 11.88 7.99
C GLY A 49 -11.33 11.60 6.71
N LEU A 50 -11.93 12.67 6.19
CA LEU A 50 -12.64 12.67 4.91
C LEU A 50 -11.70 13.17 3.82
N VAL A 51 -11.60 12.44 2.71
CA VAL A 51 -10.95 12.95 1.51
C VAL A 51 -11.77 14.13 0.98
N THR A 52 -11.17 15.32 0.89
CA THR A 52 -11.82 16.53 0.40
C THR A 52 -11.44 16.86 -1.04
N LYS A 53 -10.23 16.46 -1.46
CA LYS A 53 -9.71 16.73 -2.82
C LYS A 53 -8.76 15.62 -3.27
N VAL A 54 -8.85 15.30 -4.57
CA VAL A 54 -7.89 14.44 -5.26
C VAL A 54 -7.47 15.16 -6.55
N LYS A 55 -6.17 15.44 -6.69
CA LYS A 55 -5.57 15.98 -7.92
C LYS A 55 -4.57 14.96 -8.43
N LYS A 56 -4.81 14.41 -9.61
CA LYS A 56 -4.01 13.33 -10.19
C LYS A 56 -3.36 13.79 -11.49
N ASP A 57 -2.11 13.44 -11.71
CA ASP A 57 -1.42 13.51 -12.99
C ASP A 57 -1.01 12.09 -13.46
N ASN A 58 -0.14 11.96 -14.46
CA ASN A 58 0.23 10.65 -15.01
C ASN A 58 1.07 9.79 -14.04
N VAL A 59 1.74 10.39 -13.05
CA VAL A 59 2.68 9.67 -12.17
C VAL A 59 2.24 9.77 -10.72
N MET A 60 1.80 10.95 -10.29
CA MET A 60 1.53 11.31 -8.91
C MET A 60 0.08 11.77 -8.72
N ALA A 61 -0.41 11.53 -7.50
CA ALA A 61 -1.67 12.05 -6.99
C ALA A 61 -1.45 12.79 -5.68
N GLN A 62 -2.01 13.99 -5.60
CA GLN A 62 -2.18 14.75 -4.38
C GLN A 62 -3.55 14.45 -3.78
N ILE A 63 -3.54 13.97 -2.54
CA ILE A 63 -4.73 13.64 -1.76
C ILE A 63 -4.81 14.61 -0.59
N GLU A 64 -5.97 15.24 -0.43
CA GLU A 64 -6.27 16.09 0.71
C GLU A 64 -7.27 15.40 1.63
N ILE A 65 -6.95 15.33 2.92
CA ILE A 65 -7.77 14.71 3.95
C ILE A 65 -8.03 15.75 5.05
N GLN A 66 -9.31 15.98 5.35
CA GLN A 66 -9.73 16.72 6.53
C GLN A 66 -9.88 15.74 7.70
N ALA A 67 -8.98 15.83 8.69
CA ALA A 67 -8.96 14.98 9.87
C ALA A 67 -9.12 15.84 11.13
N GLY A 68 -10.35 15.91 11.65
CA GLY A 68 -10.69 16.84 12.74
C GLY A 68 -10.44 18.29 12.31
N GLY A 69 -9.68 19.05 13.11
CA GLY A 69 -9.29 20.43 12.79
C GLY A 69 -8.09 20.58 11.84
N GLN A 70 -7.53 19.47 11.33
CA GLN A 70 -6.29 19.49 10.55
C GLN A 70 -6.56 19.12 9.09
N ARG A 71 -5.96 19.88 8.18
CA ARG A 71 -5.90 19.58 6.74
C ARG A 71 -4.56 18.91 6.43
N ILE A 72 -4.60 17.63 6.04
CA ILE A 72 -3.41 16.84 5.73
C ILE A 72 -3.34 16.63 4.21
N VAL A 73 -2.17 16.86 3.63
CA VAL A 73 -1.91 16.63 2.21
C VAL A 73 -0.89 15.52 2.07
N SER A 74 -1.20 14.52 1.25
CA SER A 74 -0.31 13.41 0.92
C SER A 74 -0.07 13.38 -0.58
N LEU A 75 1.17 13.05 -0.96
CA LEU A 75 1.56 12.73 -2.33
C LEU A 75 1.81 11.22 -2.42
N ILE A 76 1.08 10.55 -3.31
CA ILE A 76 1.21 9.12 -3.59
C ILE A 76 1.27 8.91 -5.10
N SER A 77 1.56 7.69 -5.58
CA SER A 77 1.46 7.41 -7.01
C SER A 77 0.00 7.47 -7.48
N SER A 78 -0.20 7.85 -8.75
CA SER A 78 -1.52 7.85 -9.37
C SER A 78 -2.18 6.46 -9.34
N GLU A 79 -1.39 5.42 -9.58
CA GLU A 79 -1.82 4.01 -9.52
C GLU A 79 -2.32 3.62 -8.12
N ALA A 80 -1.63 4.05 -7.06
CA ALA A 80 -2.05 3.77 -5.68
C ALA A 80 -3.37 4.48 -5.33
N ALA A 81 -3.53 5.74 -5.76
CA ALA A 81 -4.77 6.48 -5.57
C ALA A 81 -5.96 5.79 -6.25
N GLU A 82 -5.76 5.27 -7.46
CA GLU A 82 -6.76 4.51 -8.22
C GLU A 82 -7.08 3.16 -7.58
N ALA A 83 -6.06 2.39 -7.21
CA ALA A 83 -6.23 1.08 -6.56
C ALA A 83 -7.02 1.20 -5.25
N MET A 84 -6.77 2.25 -4.48
CA MET A 84 -7.51 2.59 -3.25
C MET A 84 -8.86 3.26 -3.52
N LYS A 85 -9.19 3.56 -4.77
CA LYS A 85 -10.44 4.24 -5.20
C LYS A 85 -10.65 5.57 -4.46
N LEU A 86 -9.58 6.31 -4.20
CA LEU A 86 -9.63 7.58 -3.48
C LEU A 86 -10.35 8.63 -4.33
N LYS A 87 -11.34 9.28 -3.71
CA LYS A 87 -12.12 10.37 -4.29
C LYS A 87 -12.71 11.21 -3.16
N PRO A 88 -13.10 12.47 -3.41
CA PRO A 88 -13.81 13.27 -2.43
C PRO A 88 -15.02 12.51 -1.85
N GLY A 89 -15.17 12.57 -0.52
CA GLY A 89 -16.23 11.88 0.21
C GLY A 89 -15.86 10.48 0.76
N VAL A 90 -14.70 9.94 0.40
CA VAL A 90 -14.22 8.67 0.97
C VAL A 90 -13.57 8.92 2.33
N ILE A 91 -13.86 8.05 3.31
CA ILE A 91 -13.12 8.02 4.58
C ILE A 91 -11.76 7.36 4.33
N ALA A 92 -10.69 8.04 4.69
CA ALA A 92 -9.33 7.55 4.58
C ALA A 92 -8.53 7.94 5.82
N ALA A 93 -7.45 7.21 6.10
CA ALA A 93 -6.52 7.56 7.16
C ALA A 93 -5.19 8.02 6.56
N ALA A 94 -4.75 9.24 6.87
CA ALA A 94 -3.38 9.64 6.62
C ALA A 94 -2.48 8.96 7.66
N VAL A 95 -1.54 8.15 7.19
CA VAL A 95 -0.61 7.45 8.08
C VAL A 95 0.79 8.01 7.87
N ILE A 96 1.40 8.49 8.95
CA ILE A 96 2.72 9.11 8.94
C ILE A 96 3.67 8.24 9.76
N LYS A 97 4.82 7.88 9.18
CA LYS A 97 5.87 7.17 9.90
C LYS A 97 6.41 8.06 11.02
N SER A 98 6.46 7.55 12.25
CA SER A 98 6.84 8.36 13.43
C SER A 98 8.22 9.00 13.32
N THR A 99 9.13 8.42 12.53
CA THR A 99 10.49 8.95 12.30
C THR A 99 10.55 10.15 11.36
N ASN A 100 9.44 10.56 10.76
CA ASN A 100 9.36 11.64 9.75
C ASN A 100 8.60 12.86 10.28
N VAL A 101 8.73 13.13 11.59
CA VAL A 101 8.13 14.30 12.25
C VAL A 101 9.23 15.31 12.57
N VAL A 102 8.97 16.58 12.29
CA VAL A 102 9.82 17.71 12.68
C VAL A 102 9.15 18.41 13.87
N VAL A 103 9.95 18.80 14.86
CA VAL A 103 9.50 19.60 16.00
C VAL A 103 10.12 20.98 15.88
N GLU A 104 9.29 22.00 16.07
CA GLU A 104 9.64 23.41 15.99
C GLU A 104 9.15 24.10 17.28
N LEU A 105 9.94 25.05 17.79
CA LEU A 105 9.48 26.00 18.80
C LEU A 105 8.95 27.25 18.06
N PRO A 106 7.88 27.89 18.57
CA PRO A 106 7.24 29.03 17.91
C PRO A 106 8.16 30.24 17.74
#